data_AF-A0A5N9HT67-F1
#
_entry.id   AF-A0A5N9HT67-F1
#
_cell.length_a   1.000
_cell.length_b   1.000
_cell.length_c   1.000
_cell.angle_alpha   90.00
_cell.angle_beta   90.00
_cell.angle_gamma   90.00
#
_symmetry.space_group_name_H-M   'P 1'
#
loop_
_entity.id
_entity.type
_entity.pdbx_description
1 polymer ?
#
loop_
_entity_poly.entity_id
_entity_poly.type
_entity_poly.pdbx_seq_one_letter_code
_entity_poly.pdbx_strand_id
1 'polypeptide(L)'
;MHPQTLRKYDKEGLVSPKRSEGSRRLYSDSDVERLRVIRRLVDELGLNLNGVSLVLDLVRSLTDIVSLLENGPEVSGTRTARVAADELRNILSYVGAY
;
A
#
# COMPACT_ATOMS: atom_id res chain seq x y z
N MET A 1 -6.70 11.64 12.02
CA MET A 1 -5.36 11.25 12.51
C MET A 1 -4.72 12.43 13.21
N HIS A 2 -3.99 12.21 14.30
CA HIS A 2 -3.31 13.27 15.02
C HIS A 2 -1.96 13.63 14.35
N PRO A 3 -1.52 14.91 14.32
CA PRO A 3 -0.28 15.31 13.66
C PRO A 3 0.99 14.60 14.16
N GLN A 4 1.06 14.19 15.44
CA GLN A 4 2.19 13.42 15.95
C GLN A 4 2.25 12.01 15.37
N THR A 5 1.10 11.37 15.11
CA THR A 5 1.02 10.07 14.45
C THR A 5 1.54 10.15 13.03
N LEU A 6 1.16 11.20 12.29
CA LEU A 6 1.65 11.46 10.93
C LEU A 6 3.18 11.66 10.89
N ARG A 7 3.73 12.39 11.88
CA ARG A 7 5.19 12.55 12.02
C ARG A 7 5.88 11.23 12.35
N LYS A 8 5.26 10.39 13.18
CA LYS A 8 5.77 9.05 13.49
C LYS A 8 5.85 8.22 12.22
N TYR A 9 4.78 8.14 11.44
CA TYR A 9 4.76 7.34 10.20
C TYR A 9 5.75 7.85 9.15
N ASP A 10 5.91 9.17 9.00
CA ASP A 10 6.96 9.76 8.16
C ASP A 10 8.37 9.38 8.64
N LYS A 11 8.63 9.47 9.95
CA LYS A 11 9.93 9.08 10.53
C LYS A 11 10.25 7.60 10.31
N GLU A 12 9.26 6.73 10.42
CA GLU A 12 9.39 5.29 10.19
C GLU A 12 9.35 4.92 8.69
N GLY A 13 9.30 5.89 7.78
CA GLY A 13 9.31 5.67 6.33
C GLY A 13 8.03 5.04 5.77
N LEU A 14 6.95 4.99 6.55
CA LEU A 14 5.67 4.42 6.14
C LEU A 14 4.93 5.34 5.17
N VAL A 15 5.24 6.63 5.15
CA VAL A 15 4.69 7.63 4.22
C VAL A 15 5.79 8.65 3.92
N SER A 16 5.82 9.20 2.71
CA SER A 16 6.90 10.10 2.27
C SER A 16 6.33 11.41 1.71
N PRO A 17 5.76 12.28 2.57
CA PRO A 17 5.16 13.53 2.13
C PRO A 17 6.21 14.46 1.52
N LYS A 18 5.78 15.27 0.55
CA LYS A 18 6.61 16.38 0.05
C LYS A 18 6.79 17.43 1.14
N ARG A 19 7.86 18.23 1.05
CA ARG A 19 8.09 19.37 1.96
C ARG A 19 7.87 20.68 1.21
N SER A 20 7.17 21.62 1.84
CA SER A 20 7.10 23.01 1.36
C SER A 20 8.38 23.78 1.70
N GLU A 21 8.55 24.98 1.13
CA GLU A 21 9.67 25.89 1.42
C GLU A 21 9.82 26.21 2.92
N GLY A 22 8.73 26.12 3.70
CA GLY A 22 8.74 26.27 5.17
C GLY A 22 8.88 24.96 5.94
N SER A 23 9.37 23.89 5.32
CA SER A 23 9.49 22.53 5.89
C SER A 23 8.18 21.92 6.41
N ARG A 24 7.02 22.38 5.92
CA ARG A 24 5.72 21.75 6.24
C ARG A 24 5.55 20.50 5.39
N ARG A 25 5.00 19.44 5.99
CA ARG A 25 4.66 18.20 5.29
C ARG A 25 3.40 18.41 4.46
N LEU A 26 3.50 18.15 3.17
CA LEU A 26 2.42 18.19 2.21
C LEU A 26 2.12 16.74 1.79
N TYR A 27 0.98 16.25 2.24
CA TYR A 27 0.49 14.91 1.90
C TYR A 27 -0.29 14.99 0.58
N SER A 28 0.07 14.15 -0.36
CA SER A 28 -0.68 13.91 -1.60
C SER A 28 -1.91 13.04 -1.34
N ASP A 29 -2.81 12.93 -2.32
CA ASP A 29 -3.95 12.01 -2.24
C ASP A 29 -3.49 10.56 -2.07
N SER A 30 -2.42 10.15 -2.77
CA SER A 30 -1.80 8.83 -2.59
C SER A 30 -1.26 8.61 -1.17
N ASP A 31 -0.72 9.66 -0.53
CA ASP A 31 -0.30 9.56 0.86
C ASP A 31 -1.51 9.39 1.79
N VAL A 32 -2.62 10.08 1.50
CA VAL A 32 -3.86 9.96 2.28
C VAL A 32 -4.44 8.57 2.18
N GLU A 33 -4.50 7.96 0.99
CA GLU A 33 -4.94 6.57 0.84
C GLU A 33 -4.02 5.60 1.59
N ARG A 34 -2.70 5.78 1.46
CA ARG A 34 -1.72 4.98 2.20
C ARG A 34 -1.91 5.09 3.72
N LEU A 35 -2.21 6.30 4.23
CA LEU A 35 -2.50 6.53 5.64
C LEU A 35 -3.79 5.82 6.10
N ARG A 36 -4.81 5.67 5.23
CA ARG A 36 -6.01 4.89 5.54
C ARG A 36 -5.70 3.40 5.68
N VAL A 37 -4.88 2.85 4.77
CA VAL A 37 -4.40 1.46 4.87
C VAL A 37 -3.60 1.26 6.15
N ILE A 38 -2.61 2.11 6.43
CA ILE A 38 -1.81 2.05 7.66
C ILE A 38 -2.72 2.07 8.89
N ARG A 39 -3.74 2.94 8.91
CA ARG A 39 -4.69 3.03 10.01
C ARG A 39 -5.41 1.71 10.24
N ARG A 40 -5.94 1.11 9.17
CA ARG A 40 -6.66 -0.16 9.24
C ARG A 40 -5.76 -1.28 9.79
N LEU A 41 -4.53 -1.37 9.28
CA LEU A 41 -3.56 -2.37 9.73
C LEU A 41 -3.23 -2.25 11.23
N VAL A 42 -3.14 -1.02 11.74
CA VAL A 42 -2.86 -0.77 13.16
C VAL A 42 -4.12 -0.95 14.03
N ASP A 43 -5.22 -0.27 13.67
CA ASP A 43 -6.41 -0.15 14.51
C ASP A 43 -7.29 -1.42 14.46
N GLU A 44 -7.43 -2.06 13.29
CA GLU A 44 -8.31 -3.23 13.10
C GLU A 44 -7.56 -4.56 13.24
N LEU A 45 -6.34 -4.64 12.67
CA LEU A 45 -5.56 -5.89 12.66
C LEU A 45 -4.50 -5.95 13.77
N GLY A 46 -4.35 -4.89 14.56
CA GLY A 46 -3.45 -4.86 15.72
C GLY A 46 -1.96 -4.94 15.37
N LEU A 47 -1.58 -4.62 14.13
CA LEU A 47 -0.18 -4.68 13.71
C LEU A 47 0.64 -3.53 14.31
N ASN A 48 1.86 -3.85 14.74
CA ASN A 48 2.86 -2.83 15.02
C ASN A 48 3.45 -2.25 13.71
N LEU A 49 4.27 -1.20 13.81
CA LEU A 49 4.79 -0.51 12.64
C LEU A 49 5.72 -1.36 11.76
N ASN A 50 6.44 -2.32 12.34
CA ASN A 50 7.25 -3.26 11.58
C ASN A 50 6.35 -4.19 10.75
N GLY A 51 5.27 -4.70 11.36
CA GLY A 51 4.25 -5.50 10.67
C GLY A 51 3.55 -4.71 9.56
N VAL A 52 3.21 -3.45 9.81
CA VAL A 52 2.66 -2.54 8.79
C VAL A 52 3.64 -2.38 7.64
N SER A 53 4.92 -2.13 7.90
CA SER A 53 5.94 -2.00 6.84
C SER A 53 6.00 -3.25 5.98
N LEU A 54 6.08 -4.43 6.61
CA LEU A 54 6.13 -5.71 5.88
C LEU A 54 4.89 -5.89 4.99
N VAL A 55 3.69 -5.61 5.51
CA VAL A 55 2.45 -5.73 4.73
C VAL A 55 2.44 -4.75 3.56
N LEU A 56 2.86 -3.50 3.76
CA LEU A 56 2.95 -2.52 2.68
C LEU A 56 3.97 -2.91 1.61
N ASP A 57 5.03 -3.62 1.98
CA ASP A 57 6.03 -4.14 1.04
C ASP A 57 5.45 -5.30 0.21
N LEU A 58 4.75 -6.22 0.88
CA LEU A 58 4.04 -7.32 0.21
C LEU A 58 2.98 -6.80 -0.76
N VAL A 59 2.16 -5.82 -0.34
CA VAL A 59 1.13 -5.19 -1.17
C VAL A 59 1.75 -4.61 -2.45
N ARG A 60 2.88 -3.91 -2.36
CA ARG A 60 3.57 -3.37 -3.55
C ARG A 60 4.01 -4.48 -4.49
N SER A 61 4.72 -5.49 -3.97
CA SER A 61 5.18 -6.63 -4.77
C SER A 61 4.03 -7.37 -5.45
N LEU A 62 2.91 -7.59 -4.76
CA LEU A 62 1.73 -8.24 -5.34
C LEU A 62 1.06 -7.37 -6.40
N THR A 63 0.99 -6.05 -6.19
CA THR A 63 0.46 -5.11 -7.19
C THR A 63 1.31 -5.11 -8.46
N ASP A 64 2.63 -5.15 -8.32
CA ASP A 64 3.57 -5.26 -9.44
C ASP A 64 3.37 -6.58 -10.19
N ILE A 65 3.22 -7.71 -9.48
CA ILE A 65 2.93 -9.02 -10.09
C ILE A 65 1.60 -8.99 -10.85
N VAL A 66 0.53 -8.47 -10.25
CA VAL A 66 -0.77 -8.33 -10.93
C VAL A 66 -0.62 -7.50 -12.21
N SER A 67 0.08 -6.37 -12.13
CA SER A 67 0.34 -5.51 -13.29
C SER A 67 1.12 -6.24 -14.38
N LEU A 68 2.10 -7.07 -14.03
CA LEU A 68 2.85 -7.89 -14.99
C LEU A 68 1.97 -8.95 -15.65
N LEU A 69 1.08 -9.62 -14.89
CA LEU A 69 0.15 -10.61 -15.42
C LEU A 69 -0.88 -9.99 -16.38
N GLU A 70 -1.33 -8.77 -16.08
CA GLU A 70 -2.34 -8.06 -16.87
C GLU A 70 -1.78 -7.40 -18.14
N ASN A 71 -0.53 -6.94 -18.11
CA ASN A 71 0.09 -6.20 -19.21
C ASN A 71 1.07 -7.04 -20.04
N GLY A 72 1.44 -8.24 -19.59
CA GLY A 72 2.40 -9.11 -20.25
C GLY A 72 1.82 -9.79 -21.51
N PRO A 73 2.33 -9.50 -22.72
CA PRO A 73 1.73 -9.96 -23.98
C PRO A 73 1.68 -11.48 -24.14
N GLU A 74 2.56 -12.23 -23.45
CA GLU A 74 2.56 -13.71 -23.48
C GLU A 74 1.62 -14.35 -22.44
N VAL A 75 1.24 -13.62 -21.39
CA VAL A 75 0.63 -14.19 -20.18
C VAL A 75 -0.85 -13.78 -20.04
N SER A 76 -1.22 -12.56 -20.45
CA SER A 76 -2.57 -11.97 -20.25
C SER A 76 -3.73 -12.71 -20.94
N GLY A 77 -3.42 -13.59 -21.90
CA GLY A 77 -4.41 -14.43 -22.58
C GLY A 77 -4.71 -15.76 -21.90
N THR A 78 -3.86 -16.22 -20.97
CA THR A 78 -4.00 -17.56 -20.38
C THR A 78 -4.99 -17.57 -19.20
N ARG A 79 -5.83 -18.62 -19.13
CA ARG A 79 -6.78 -18.82 -18.02
C ARG A 79 -6.08 -18.81 -16.66
N THR A 80 -4.90 -19.43 -16.57
CA THR A 80 -4.10 -19.49 -15.35
C THR A 80 -3.68 -18.10 -14.85
N ALA A 81 -3.21 -17.23 -15.75
CA ALA A 81 -2.82 -15.87 -15.39
C ALA A 81 -4.00 -15.03 -14.88
N ARG A 82 -5.18 -15.19 -15.49
CA ARG A 82 -6.39 -14.49 -15.05
C ARG A 82 -6.81 -14.94 -13.65
N VAL A 83 -6.85 -16.25 -13.40
CA VAL A 83 -7.18 -16.79 -12.07
C VAL A 83 -6.18 -16.31 -11.01
N ALA A 84 -4.88 -16.36 -11.32
CA ALA A 84 -3.85 -15.86 -10.41
C ALA A 84 -3.99 -14.36 -10.12
N ALA A 85 -4.25 -13.54 -11.15
CA ALA A 85 -4.48 -12.11 -10.96
C ALA A 85 -5.72 -11.84 -10.10
N ASP A 86 -6.81 -12.58 -10.32
CA ASP A 86 -8.04 -12.45 -9.53
C ASP A 86 -7.82 -12.85 -8.06
N GLU A 87 -7.08 -13.94 -7.78
CA GLU A 87 -6.70 -14.33 -6.42
C GLU A 87 -5.83 -13.27 -5.73
N LEU A 88 -4.86 -12.71 -6.44
CA LEU A 88 -4.02 -11.64 -5.89
C LEU A 88 -4.82 -10.36 -5.62
N ARG A 89 -5.76 -9.98 -6.50
CA ARG A 89 -6.67 -8.85 -6.25
C ARG A 89 -7.55 -9.11 -5.03
N ASN A 90 -8.04 -10.34 -4.84
CA ASN A 90 -8.78 -10.70 -3.63
C ASN A 90 -7.91 -10.52 -2.38
N ILE A 91 -6.67 -11.01 -2.37
CA ILE A 91 -5.74 -10.80 -1.25
C ILE A 91 -5.52 -9.30 -0.98
N LEU A 92 -5.27 -8.50 -2.02
CA LEU A 92 -5.05 -7.06 -1.90
C LEU A 92 -6.27 -6.32 -1.32
N SER A 93 -7.49 -6.74 -1.68
CA SER A 93 -8.73 -6.15 -1.14
C SER A 93 -8.89 -6.37 0.37
N TYR A 94 -8.45 -7.50 0.92
CA TYR A 94 -8.46 -7.75 2.37
C TYR A 94 -7.61 -6.72 3.12
N VAL A 95 -6.52 -6.26 2.51
CA VAL A 95 -5.61 -5.25 3.08
C VAL A 95 -6.09 -3.82 2.80
N GLY A 96 -7.15 -3.64 2.00
CA GLY A 96 -7.66 -2.33 1.56
C GLY A 96 -6.77 -1.64 0.53
N ALA A 97 -6.01 -2.41 -0.26
CA ALA A 97 -5.05 -1.90 -1.23
C ALA A 97 -5.57 -1.88 -2.69
N TYR A 98 -6.81 -2.31 -2.93
CA TYR A 98 -7.46 -2.35 -4.24
C TYR A 98 -8.98 -2.19 -4.10
#